data_AF-A0A8T5NEE2-F1
#
_entry.id   AF-A0A8T5NEE2-F1
#
_cell.length_a   1.000
_cell.length_b   1.000
_cell.length_c   1.000
_cell.angle_alpha   90.00
_cell.angle_beta   90.00
_cell.angle_gamma   90.00
#
_symmetry.space_group_name_H-M   'P 1'
#
loop_
_entity.id
_entity.type
_entity.pdbx_description
1 polymer ?
#
loop_
_entity_poly.entity_id
_entity_poly.type
_entity_poly.pdbx_seq_one_letter_code
_entity_poly.pdbx_strand_id
1 'polypeptide(L)'
;VMAFGITEGKKRLSEKVNMIMRSTGLYFFCGAGILALIFRGNFLDYGAVPLPFLDPAHTRAFMIDGVVEVGIAITVMAVMVTIFFEFYPGGTSDD
;
A
#
# COMPACT_ATOMS: atom_id res chain seq x y z
N VAL A 1 19.13 -3.51 -8.67
CA VAL A 1 19.23 -4.16 -10.00
C VAL A 1 20.39 -3.62 -10.83
N MET A 2 20.49 -2.31 -11.08
CA MET A 2 21.57 -1.73 -11.90
C MET A 2 23.00 -2.02 -11.37
N ALA A 3 23.18 -2.21 -10.06
CA ALA A 3 24.49 -2.49 -9.45
C ALA A 3 24.75 -3.96 -9.07
N PHE A 4 23.73 -4.83 -9.02
CA PHE A 4 23.82 -6.16 -8.39
C PHE A 4 23.31 -7.34 -9.24
N GLY A 5 22.90 -7.11 -10.49
CA GLY A 5 22.34 -8.16 -11.34
C GLY A 5 20.90 -8.55 -10.96
N ILE A 6 20.20 -9.19 -11.88
CA ILE A 6 18.75 -9.39 -11.81
C ILE A 6 18.39 -10.66 -11.05
N THR A 7 19.28 -11.65 -11.09
CA THR A 7 19.18 -12.90 -10.32
C THR A 7 19.14 -12.64 -8.81
N GLU A 8 20.00 -11.75 -8.29
CA GLU A 8 19.98 -11.38 -6.86
C GLU A 8 18.86 -10.40 -6.50
N GLY A 9 18.38 -9.61 -7.48
CA GLY A 9 17.20 -8.77 -7.32
C GLY A 9 15.92 -9.59 -7.10
N LYS A 10 15.70 -10.61 -7.92
CA LYS A 10 14.58 -11.57 -7.78
C LYS A 10 14.65 -12.37 -6.48
N LYS A 11 15.87 -12.73 -6.03
CA LYS A 11 16.06 -13.50 -4.79
C LYS A 11 15.71 -12.70 -3.53
N ARG A 12 16.02 -11.40 -3.52
CA ARG A 12 15.70 -10.49 -2.40
C ARG A 12 14.25 -10.03 -2.39
N LEU A 13 13.63 -9.88 -3.57
CA LEU A 13 12.22 -9.55 -3.71
C LEU A 13 11.46 -10.80 -4.12
N SER A 14 11.31 -11.73 -3.16
CA SER A 14 10.51 -12.93 -3.34
C SER A 14 9.11 -12.52 -3.84
N GLU A 15 8.68 -13.13 -4.95
CA GLU A 15 7.41 -12.85 -5.62
C GLU A 15 6.21 -12.85 -4.67
N LYS A 16 6.27 -13.69 -3.62
CA LYS A 16 5.29 -13.73 -2.52
C LYS A 16 5.22 -12.44 -1.72
N VAL A 17 6.36 -11.79 -1.43
CA VAL A 17 6.41 -10.52 -0.68
C VAL A 17 5.80 -9.40 -1.50
N ASN A 18 6.09 -9.36 -2.81
CA ASN A 18 5.48 -8.38 -3.71
C ASN A 18 3.96 -8.59 -3.83
N MET A 19 3.51 -9.84 -3.94
CA MET A 19 2.08 -10.17 -3.98
C MET A 19 1.34 -9.73 -2.71
N ILE A 20 1.94 -9.97 -1.53
CA ILE A 20 1.40 -9.54 -0.25
C ILE A 20 1.38 -8.01 -0.17
N MET A 21 2.51 -7.34 -0.44
CA MET A 21 2.60 -5.88 -0.37
C MET A 21 1.58 -5.16 -1.27
N ARG A 22 1.32 -5.68 -2.48
CA ARG A 22 0.31 -5.11 -3.40
C ARG A 22 -1.11 -5.23 -2.86
N SER A 23 -1.40 -6.31 -2.14
CA SER A 23 -2.73 -6.56 -1.57
C SER A 23 -2.93 -5.83 -0.24
N THR A 24 -1.87 -5.63 0.53
CA THR A 24 -1.89 -5.00 1.85
C THR A 24 -2.42 -3.56 1.82
N GLY A 25 -2.11 -2.75 0.81
CA GLY A 25 -2.64 -1.38 0.78
C GLY A 25 -4.15 -1.30 0.52
N LEU A 26 -4.73 -2.28 -0.18
CA LEU A 26 -6.20 -2.37 -0.28
C LEU A 26 -6.83 -2.63 1.09
N TYR A 27 -6.19 -3.45 1.94
CA TYR A 27 -6.65 -3.66 3.31
C TYR A 27 -6.57 -2.40 4.16
N PHE A 28 -5.53 -1.56 4.00
CA PHE A 28 -5.44 -0.27 4.69
C PHE A 28 -6.54 0.70 4.22
N PHE A 29 -6.82 0.77 2.92
CA PHE A 29 -7.89 1.61 2.37
C PHE A 29 -9.28 1.15 2.83
N CYS A 30 -9.59 -0.14 2.65
CA CYS A 30 -10.86 -0.72 3.10
C CYS A 30 -11.01 -0.64 4.62
N GLY A 31 -9.93 -0.87 5.38
CA GLY A 31 -9.92 -0.77 6.84
C GLY A 31 -10.24 0.65 7.32
N ALA A 32 -9.62 1.66 6.72
CA ALA A 32 -9.90 3.06 7.04
C ALA A 32 -11.36 3.45 6.74
N GLY A 33 -11.89 3.02 5.59
CA GLY A 33 -13.29 3.30 5.22
C GLY A 33 -14.32 2.53 6.07
N ILE A 34 -14.03 1.27 6.45
CA ILE A 34 -14.88 0.50 7.37
C ILE A 34 -14.89 1.15 8.76
N LEU A 35 -13.75 1.64 9.24
CA LEU A 35 -13.67 2.39 10.49
C LEU A 35 -14.56 3.64 10.45
N ALA A 36 -14.56 4.40 9.35
CA ALA A 36 -15.45 5.55 9.20
C ALA A 36 -16.94 5.16 9.24
N LEU A 37 -17.32 4.02 8.64
CA LEU A 37 -18.69 3.50 8.69
C LEU A 37 -19.11 3.06 10.10
N ILE A 38 -18.22 2.45 10.88
CA ILE A 38 -18.49 2.04 12.28
C ILE A 38 -18.87 3.26 13.12
N PHE A 39 -18.21 4.39 12.88
CA PHE A 39 -18.48 5.65 13.56
C PHE A 39 -19.65 6.46 12.96
N ARG A 40 -20.50 5.81 12.14
CA ARG A 40 -21.68 6.40 11.47
C ARG A 40 -21.34 7.54 10.50
N GLY A 41 -20.08 7.64 10.08
CA GLY A 41 -19.66 8.50 8.99
C GLY A 41 -19.92 7.87 7.62
N ASN A 42 -19.65 8.62 6.57
CA ASN A 42 -19.60 8.07 5.22
C ASN A 42 -18.26 7.34 5.00
N PHE A 43 -18.13 6.48 3.98
CA PHE A 43 -16.89 5.70 3.74
C PHE A 43 -15.63 6.59 3.56
N LEU A 44 -15.80 7.84 3.12
CA LEU A 44 -14.73 8.84 2.98
C LEU A 44 -14.72 9.90 4.10
N ASP A 45 -15.68 9.84 5.03
CA ASP A 45 -15.76 10.79 6.13
C ASP A 45 -14.88 10.35 7.30
N TYR A 46 -13.58 10.52 7.09
CA TYR A 46 -12.56 10.25 8.10
C TYR A 46 -12.63 11.22 9.30
N GLY A 47 -13.46 12.26 9.22
CA GLY A 47 -13.68 13.22 10.30
C GLY A 47 -14.72 12.77 11.30
N ALA A 48 -15.54 11.79 10.93
CA ALA A 48 -16.50 11.15 11.81
C ALA A 48 -15.83 10.24 12.85
N VAL A 49 -14.56 9.88 12.67
CA VAL A 49 -13.79 9.10 13.64
C VAL A 49 -13.45 10.01 14.83
N PRO A 50 -14.02 9.77 16.02
CA PRO A 50 -13.82 10.63 17.18
C PRO A 50 -12.43 10.35 17.76
N LEU A 51 -11.41 11.06 17.24
CA LEU A 51 -10.11 11.12 17.89
C LEU A 51 -10.17 12.14 19.05
N PRO A 52 -9.93 11.73 20.30
CA PRO A 52 -10.23 12.52 21.50
C PRO A 52 -9.43 13.82 21.68
N PHE A 53 -8.52 14.16 20.75
CA PHE A 53 -7.60 15.30 20.87
C PHE A 53 -7.54 16.22 19.64
N LEU A 54 -8.32 15.96 18.59
CA LEU A 54 -8.18 16.68 17.32
C LEU A 54 -9.53 17.19 16.79
N ASP A 55 -9.53 18.43 16.31
CA ASP A 55 -10.66 19.01 15.58
C ASP A 55 -11.03 18.12 14.38
N PRO A 56 -12.32 17.96 14.02
CA PRO A 56 -12.74 17.11 12.91
C PRO A 56 -12.07 17.45 11.57
N ALA A 57 -11.57 18.67 11.37
CA ALA A 57 -10.76 18.99 10.19
C ALA A 57 -9.35 18.35 10.24
N HIS A 58 -8.72 18.35 11.41
CA HIS A 58 -7.39 17.77 11.60
C HIS A 58 -7.44 16.23 11.66
N THR A 59 -8.49 15.65 12.23
CA THR A 59 -8.73 14.19 12.22
C THR A 59 -8.81 13.66 10.78
N ARG A 60 -9.49 14.41 9.89
CA ARG A 60 -9.55 14.08 8.45
C ARG A 60 -8.17 14.07 7.81
N ALA A 61 -7.40 15.15 8.00
CA ALA A 61 -6.05 15.25 7.45
C ALA A 61 -5.16 14.11 7.95
N PHE A 62 -5.17 13.83 9.25
CA PHE A 62 -4.36 12.77 9.84
C PHE A 62 -4.72 11.37 9.33
N MET A 63 -6.02 11.06 9.15
CA MET A 63 -6.41 9.75 8.64
C MET A 63 -6.06 9.58 7.16
N ILE A 64 -6.19 10.65 6.36
CA ILE A 64 -5.85 10.64 4.94
C ILE A 64 -4.33 10.51 4.77
N ASP A 65 -3.55 11.42 5.33
CA ASP A 65 -2.08 11.45 5.18
C ASP A 65 -1.41 10.27 5.91
N GLY A 66 -1.95 9.85 7.06
CA GLY A 66 -1.35 8.79 7.87
C GLY A 66 -1.65 7.38 7.37
N VAL A 67 -2.93 7.08 7.07
CA VAL A 67 -3.36 5.70 6.77
C VAL A 67 -3.48 5.48 5.27
N VAL A 68 -4.14 6.40 4.57
CA VAL A 68 -4.44 6.24 3.15
C VAL A 68 -3.20 6.49 2.30
N GLU A 69 -2.48 7.59 2.52
CA GLU A 69 -1.28 7.92 1.75
C GLU A 69 -0.17 6.88 1.92
N VAL A 70 0.10 6.45 3.16
CA VAL A 70 1.12 5.41 3.44
C VAL A 70 0.73 4.08 2.80
N GLY A 71 -0.55 3.68 2.89
CA GLY A 71 -1.05 2.46 2.25
C GLY A 71 -0.90 2.50 0.72
N ILE A 72 -1.22 3.64 0.10
CA ILE A 72 -1.06 3.87 -1.33
C ILE A 72 0.43 3.85 -1.71
N ALA A 73 1.29 4.55 -0.97
CA ALA A 73 2.72 4.64 -1.25
C ALA A 73 3.39 3.25 -1.29
N ILE A 74 3.10 2.40 -0.31
CA ILE A 74 3.62 1.02 -0.25
C ILE A 74 3.11 0.20 -1.45
N THR A 75 1.83 0.32 -1.78
CA THR A 75 1.22 -0.40 -2.90
C THR A 75 1.83 0.01 -4.23
N VAL A 76 1.94 1.32 -4.48
CA VAL A 76 2.51 1.86 -5.71
C VAL A 76 3.97 1.43 -5.84
N MET A 77 4.76 1.49 -4.76
CA MET A 77 6.13 1.01 -4.76
C MET A 77 6.20 -0.48 -5.15
N ALA A 78 5.40 -1.35 -4.51
CA ALA A 78 5.40 -2.79 -4.80
C ALA A 78 4.93 -3.10 -6.23
N VAL A 79 3.93 -2.37 -6.74
CA VAL A 79 3.45 -2.48 -8.13
C VAL A 79 4.56 -2.08 -9.11
N MET A 80 5.22 -0.93 -8.90
CA MET A 80 6.29 -0.45 -9.78
C MET A 80 7.45 -1.43 -9.84
N VAL A 81 7.83 -2.00 -8.68
CA VAL A 81 8.85 -3.04 -8.60
C VAL A 81 8.42 -4.29 -9.36
N THR A 82 7.17 -4.73 -9.21
CA THR A 82 6.68 -5.93 -9.92
C THR A 82 6.67 -5.73 -11.42
N ILE A 83 6.12 -4.62 -11.91
CA ILE A 83 6.11 -4.28 -13.34
C ILE A 83 7.53 -4.24 -13.89
N PHE A 84 8.48 -3.66 -13.16
CA PHE A 84 9.88 -3.62 -13.59
C PHE A 84 10.49 -5.02 -13.78
N PHE A 85 10.18 -5.97 -12.89
CA PHE A 85 10.65 -7.35 -13.02
C PHE A 85 9.91 -8.17 -14.07
N GLU A 86 8.63 -7.90 -14.31
CA GLU A 86 7.83 -8.56 -15.35
C GLU A 86 8.18 -8.05 -16.75
N PHE A 87 8.41 -6.75 -16.88
CA PHE A 87 8.68 -6.10 -18.17
C PHE A 87 10.14 -6.22 -18.61
N TYR A 88 11.06 -6.53 -17.69
CA TYR A 88 12.44 -6.84 -18.04
C TYR A 88 12.52 -8.32 -18.47
N PRO A 89 12.75 -8.64 -19.75
CA PRO A 89 12.88 -10.01 -20.23
C PRO A 89 14.27 -10.53 -19.86
N GLY A 90 14.45 -10.85 -18.58
CA GLY A 90 15.70 -11.36 -18.02
C GLY A 90 15.65 -12.86 -17.83
N GLY A 91 15.76 -13.60 -18.94
CA GLY A 91 16.12 -15.01 -18.99
C GLY A 91 15.03 -15.98 -18.56
N THR A 92 14.46 -16.65 -19.55
CA THR A 92 13.92 -18.01 -19.42
C THR A 92 14.88 -18.91 -18.64
N SER A 93 14.38 -19.50 -17.57
CA SER A 93 14.76 -20.80 -17.01
C SER A 93 13.50 -21.18 -16.22
N ASP A 94 12.45 -21.73 -16.87
CA ASP A 94 12.39 -23.13 -17.29
C ASP A 94 13.36 -23.98 -16.46
N ASP A 95 12.91 -24.30 -15.24
CA ASP A 95 13.07 -25.55 -14.47
C ASP A 95 12.28 -25.48 -13.15
#